data_AF-A0A7X6FBB5-F1
#
_entry.id   AF-A0A7X6FBB5-F1
#
_cell.length_a   1.000
_cell.length_b   1.000
_cell.length_c   1.000
_cell.angle_alpha   90.00
_cell.angle_beta   90.00
_cell.angle_gamma   90.00
#
_symmetry.space_group_name_H-M   'P 1'
#
loop_
_entity.id
_entity.type
_entity.pdbx_description
1 polymer ?
#
loop_
_entity_poly.entity_id
_entity_poly.type
_entity_poly.pdbx_seq_one_letter_code
_entity_poly.pdbx_strand_id
1 'polypeptide(L)' 'MFSDDLDRLEKVLDAVCQDRGMNPRSPEAERLGALIIQLYRQGVKDDAKLLALARAYF' A
#
# COMPACT_ATOMS: atom_id res chain seq x y z
N MET A 1 7.17 -16.69 1.54
CA MET A 1 6.87 -15.86 2.72
C MET A 1 7.27 -14.40 2.51
N PHE A 2 8.55 -14.01 2.49
CA PHE A 2 8.88 -12.59 2.25
C PHE A 2 8.50 -12.09 0.85
N SER A 3 8.55 -12.95 -0.17
CA SER A 3 8.12 -12.61 -1.54
C SER A 3 6.61 -12.36 -1.61
N ASP A 4 5.80 -13.26 -1.06
CA ASP A 4 4.33 -13.17 -1.12
C ASP A 4 3.83 -11.90 -0.40
N ASP A 5 4.48 -11.56 0.72
CA ASP A 5 4.20 -10.34 1.46
C ASP A 5 4.58 -9.09 0.67
N LEU A 6 5.71 -9.10 -0.05
CA LEU A 6 6.12 -7.96 -0.86
C LEU A 6 5.18 -7.76 -2.06
N ASP A 7 4.88 -8.83 -2.79
CA ASP A 7 3.94 -8.82 -3.93
C ASP A 7 2.56 -8.27 -3.52
N ARG A 8 2.16 -8.56 -2.29
CA ARG A 8 0.92 -8.07 -1.70
C ARG A 8 0.95 -6.57 -1.46
N LEU A 9 2.02 -6.07 -0.83
CA LEU A 9 2.18 -4.65 -0.53
C LEU A 9 2.29 -3.83 -1.83
N GLU A 10 3.00 -4.36 -2.83
CA GLU A 10 3.10 -3.74 -4.16
C GLU A 10 1.73 -3.63 -4.84
N LYS A 11 0.92 -4.69 -4.84
CA LYS A 11 -0.44 -4.65 -5.40
C LYS A 11 -1.32 -3.59 -4.74
N VAL A 12 -1.23 -3.43 -3.42
CA VAL A 12 -2.01 -2.42 -2.70
C VAL A 12 -1.51 -1.01 -3.02
N LEU A 13 -0.20 -0.81 -3.10
CA LEU A 13 0.40 0.47 -3.50
C LEU A 13 -0.03 0.86 -4.92
N ASP A 14 0.10 -0.07 -5.87
CA ASP A 14 -0.25 0.15 -7.27
C ASP A 14 -1.73 0.50 -7.44
N ALA A 15 -2.63 -0.22 -6.76
CA ALA A 15 -4.05 0.05 -6.80
C ALA A 15 -4.39 1.48 -6.35
N VAL A 16 -3.82 1.92 -5.22
CA VAL A 16 -4.06 3.27 -4.71
C VAL A 16 -3.41 4.34 -5.59
N CYS A 17 -2.23 4.06 -6.16
CA CYS A 17 -1.60 4.98 -7.10
C CYS A 17 -2.45 5.16 -8.36
N GLN A 18 -2.96 4.07 -8.92
CA GLN A 18 -3.84 4.10 -10.10
C GLN A 18 -5.14 4.84 -9.81
N ASP A 19 -5.81 4.55 -8.68
CA ASP A 19 -7.06 5.20 -8.28
C ASP A 19 -6.94 6.73 -8.22
N ARG A 20 -5.76 7.24 -7.89
CA ARG A 20 -5.49 8.67 -7.69
C ARG A 20 -4.74 9.33 -8.83
N GLY A 21 -4.40 8.58 -9.88
CA GLY A 21 -3.52 9.08 -10.95
C GLY A 21 -2.14 9.51 -10.43
N MET A 22 -1.68 8.93 -9.32
CA MET A 22 -0.36 9.23 -8.77
C MET A 22 0.72 8.50 -9.56
N ASN A 23 1.84 9.19 -9.78
CA ASN A 23 3.03 8.54 -10.31
C ASN A 23 3.60 7.62 -9.22
N PRO A 24 3.76 6.30 -9.45
CA PRO A 24 4.29 5.37 -8.45
C PRO A 24 5.75 5.64 -8.05
N ARG A 25 6.47 6.50 -8.80
CA ARG A 25 7.83 6.96 -8.47
C ARG A 25 7.86 8.37 -7.84
N SER A 26 6.70 8.89 -7.47
CA SER A 26 6.62 10.20 -6.80
C SER A 26 6.95 10.08 -5.31
N PRO A 27 7.43 11.16 -4.67
CA PRO A 27 7.54 11.22 -3.22
C PRO A 27 6.22 10.94 -2.50
N GLU A 28 5.08 11.26 -3.12
CA GLU A 28 3.75 10.88 -2.62
C GLU A 28 3.60 9.35 -2.54
N ALA A 29 3.93 8.64 -3.61
CA ALA A 29 3.84 7.18 -3.66
C ALA A 29 4.80 6.51 -2.66
N GLU A 30 5.99 7.08 -2.43
CA GLU A 30 6.91 6.59 -1.39
C GLU A 30 6.31 6.71 0.02
N ARG A 31 5.67 7.84 0.34
CA ARG A 31 4.98 8.04 1.63
C ARG A 31 3.83 7.05 1.81
N LEU A 32 3.07 6.81 0.74
CA LEU A 32 2.00 5.81 0.72
C LEU A 32 2.55 4.39 0.95
N GLY A 33 3.65 4.02 0.28
CA GLY A 33 4.32 2.73 0.49
C GLY A 33 4.78 2.53 1.94
N ALA A 34 5.36 3.57 2.56
CA ALA A 34 5.74 3.55 3.96
C ALA A 34 4.53 3.33 4.91
N LEU A 35 3.41 4.01 4.64
CA LEU A 35 2.16 3.81 5.37
C LEU A 35 1.64 2.37 5.23
N ILE A 36 1.61 1.83 4.02
CA ILE A 36 1.18 0.46 3.72
C ILE A 36 2.02 -0.56 4.51
N ILE A 37 3.35 -0.41 4.50
CA ILE A 37 4.27 -1.25 5.28
C ILE A 37 3.98 -1.12 6.79
N GLN A 38 3.74 0.08 7.29
CA GLN A 38 3.43 0.29 8.71
C GLN A 38 2.15 -0.43 9.13
N LEU A 39 1.06 -0.28 8.35
CA LEU A 39 -0.21 -0.98 8.61
C LEU A 39 -0.03 -2.51 8.60
N TYR A 40 0.76 -3.03 7.65
CA TYR A 40 1.06 -4.45 7.56
C TYR A 40 1.83 -4.97 8.79
N ARG A 41 2.79 -4.19 9.29
CA ARG A 41 3.58 -4.51 10.49
C ARG A 41 2.77 -4.43 11.78
N GLN A 42 1.70 -3.63 11.79
CA GLN A 42 0.73 -3.55 12.89
C GLN A 42 -0.27 -4.73 12.91
N GLY A 43 -0.21 -5.63 11.92
CA GLY A 43 -1.04 -6.83 11.89
C GLY A 43 -2.20 -6.79 10.90
N VAL A 44 -2.30 -5.75 10.06
CA VAL A 44 -3.28 -5.75 8.96
C VAL A 44 -2.76 -6.66 7.84
N LYS A 45 -3.18 -7.94 7.88
CA LYS A 45 -2.77 -8.99 6.94
C LYS A 45 -3.87 -9.35 5.93
N ASP A 46 -4.85 -8.48 5.70
CA ASP A 46 -5.91 -8.69 4.73
C ASP A 46 -5.82 -7.60 3.65
N ASP A 47 -5.92 -7.98 2.38
CA ASP A 47 -5.68 -7.09 1.24
C ASP A 47 -6.74 -6.00 1.15
N ALA A 48 -7.99 -6.40 1.29
CA ALA A 48 -9.11 -5.48 1.21
C ALA A 48 -9.05 -4.47 2.37
N LYS A 49 -8.68 -4.92 3.58
CA LYS A 49 -8.47 -4.02 4.72
C LYS A 49 -7.27 -3.09 4.51
N LEU A 50 -6.15 -3.60 4.00
CA LEU A 50 -4.96 -2.79 3.75
C LEU A 50 -5.26 -1.69 2.72
N LEU A 51 -5.94 -2.05 1.63
CA LEU A 51 -6.37 -1.15 0.58
C LEU A 51 -7.36 -0.10 1.11
N ALA A 52 -8.37 -0.52 1.88
CA ALA A 52 -9.34 0.40 2.47
C ALA A 52 -8.67 1.43 3.41
N LEU A 53 -7.73 1.00 4.25
CA LEU A 53 -7.01 1.89 5.16
C LEU A 53 -6.05 2.81 4.40
N ALA A 54 -5.33 2.31 3.40
CA ALA A 54 -4.44 3.11 2.56
C ALA A 54 -5.22 4.20 1.78
N ARG A 55 -6.43 3.89 1.32
CA ARG A 55 -7.33 4.87 0.70
C ARG A 55 -7.91 5.89 1.70
N ALA A 56 -8.08 5.51 2.96
CA ALA A 56 -8.65 6.40 3.97
C ALA A 56 -7.65 7.43 4.53
N TYR A 57 -6.37 7.03 4.63
CA TYR A 57 -5.34 7.84 5.29
C TYR A 57 -4.45 8.67 4.35
N PHE A 58 -4.48 8.35 3.06
CA PHE A 58 -3.73 9.05 2.02
C PHE A 58 -4.71 9.59 0.99
#